data_AF-A0A845ZNN5-F1
#
_entry.id   AF-A0A845ZNN5-F1
#
_cell.length_a   1.000
_cell.length_b   1.000
_cell.length_c   1.000
_cell.angle_alpha   90.00
_cell.angle_beta   90.00
_cell.angle_gamma   90.00
#
_symmetry.space_group_name_H-M   'P 1'
#
loop_
_entity.id
_entity.type
_entity.pdbx_description
1 polymer ?
#
loop_
_entity_poly.entity_id
_entity_poly.type
_entity_poly.pdbx_seq_one_letter_code
_entity_poly.pdbx_strand_id
1 'polypeptide(L)' 'MLKPLPVKLPSILASAALAFGVALGGCSQTSETSSREKPLVVASYSVLCDLTTEIAQDTIDMTCLIE' A
#
# COMPACT_ATOMS: atom_id res chain seq x y z
N MET A 1 -38.33 0.14 -1.00
CA MET A 1 -39.00 1.45 -1.06
C MET A 1 -38.04 2.52 -0.55
N LEU A 2 -37.27 3.17 -1.44
CA LEU A 2 -36.54 4.39 -1.12
C LEU A 2 -37.06 5.48 -2.04
N LYS A 3 -37.57 6.54 -1.42
CA LYS A 3 -38.28 7.64 -2.06
C LYS A 3 -37.27 8.77 -2.29
N PRO A 4 -37.03 9.22 -3.53
CA PRO A 4 -36.11 10.33 -3.77
C PRO A 4 -36.76 11.65 -3.37
N LEU A 5 -36.08 12.41 -2.51
CA LEU A 5 -36.46 13.76 -2.08
C LEU A 5 -36.09 14.78 -3.18
N PRO A 6 -36.99 15.71 -3.55
CA PRO A 6 -36.71 16.72 -4.55
C PRO A 6 -35.95 17.89 -3.93
N VAL A 7 -34.62 17.93 -4.12
CA VAL A 7 -33.80 19.08 -3.70
C VAL A 7 -33.87 20.14 -4.81
N LYS A 8 -34.52 21.26 -4.49
CA LYS A 8 -34.63 22.44 -5.36
C LYS A 8 -33.28 23.17 -5.36
N LEU A 9 -32.56 23.05 -6.47
CA LEU A 9 -31.27 23.67 -6.73
C LEU A 9 -31.49 25.14 -7.18
N PRO A 10 -31.11 26.12 -6.37
CA PRO A 10 -30.42 27.26 -6.97
C PRO A 10 -29.23 27.73 -6.12
N SER A 11 -28.14 28.06 -6.81
CA SER A 11 -27.09 28.97 -6.35
C SER A 11 -26.16 28.49 -5.22
N ILE A 12 -25.45 27.39 -5.45
CA ILE A 12 -24.18 27.12 -4.74
C ILE A 12 -23.10 26.69 -5.75
N LEU A 13 -22.89 27.50 -6.79
CA LEU A 13 -21.86 27.26 -7.81
C LEU A 13 -20.55 28.04 -7.58
N ALA A 14 -20.42 28.79 -6.49
CA ALA A 14 -19.29 29.71 -6.31
C ALA A 14 -18.24 29.30 -5.26
N SER A 15 -18.38 28.17 -4.56
CA SER A 15 -17.50 27.87 -3.41
C SER A 15 -16.83 26.50 -3.41
N ALA A 16 -17.07 25.64 -4.42
CA ALA A 16 -16.54 24.28 -4.42
C ALA A 16 -15.07 24.15 -4.88
N ALA A 17 -14.46 25.23 -5.41
CA ALA A 17 -13.09 25.16 -5.94
C ALA A 17 -11.99 25.20 -4.84
N LEU A 18 -12.31 25.61 -3.62
CA LEU A 18 -11.31 25.73 -2.54
C LEU A 18 -11.20 24.48 -1.65
N ALA A 19 -12.15 23.55 -1.72
CA ALA A 19 -12.15 22.35 -0.87
C ALA A 19 -11.31 21.19 -1.43
N PHE A 20 -11.03 21.16 -2.74
CA PHE A 20 -10.26 20.07 -3.36
C PHE A 20 -8.75 20.32 -3.42
N GLY A 21 -8.29 21.57 -3.33
CA GLY A 21 -6.86 21.92 -3.44
C GLY A 21 -6.02 21.51 -2.23
N VAL A 22 -6.60 21.52 -1.03
CA VAL A 22 -5.89 21.23 0.22
C VAL A 22 -5.76 19.73 0.48
N ALA A 23 -6.56 18.89 -0.19
CA ALA A 23 -6.49 17.44 -0.04
C ALA A 23 -5.25 16.81 -0.73
N LEU A 24 -4.67 17.48 -1.74
CA LEU A 24 -3.57 16.93 -2.55
C LEU A 24 -2.18 17.47 -2.18
N GLY A 25 -2.09 18.56 -1.41
CA GLY A 25 -0.81 19.22 -1.10
C GLY A 25 -0.07 18.69 0.14
N GLY A 26 -0.63 17.71 0.85
CA GLY A 26 -0.13 17.27 2.17
C GLY A 26 0.86 16.10 2.16
N CYS A 27 1.18 15.50 1.02
CA CYS A 27 2.07 14.34 0.95
C CYS A 27 3.46 14.71 0.38
N SER A 28 4.22 15.51 1.11
CA SER A 28 5.68 15.54 0.92
C SER A 28 6.28 14.37 1.70
N GLN A 29 6.03 13.15 1.22
CA GLN A 29 6.72 11.97 1.72
C GLN A 29 8.14 12.04 1.16
N THR A 30 9.07 12.58 1.95
CA THR A 30 10.50 12.33 1.75
C THR A 30 10.62 10.82 1.61
N SER A 31 10.86 10.37 0.38
CA SER A 31 11.24 9.01 0.09
C SER A 31 12.65 8.89 0.62
N GLU A 32 12.76 8.71 1.93
CA GLU A 32 13.89 8.01 2.49
C GLU A 32 13.86 6.66 1.78
N THR A 33 14.59 6.54 0.68
CA THR A 33 14.99 5.27 0.09
C THR A 33 15.89 4.63 1.13
N SER A 34 15.30 4.22 2.25
CA SER A 34 15.84 3.17 3.08
C SER A 34 15.72 1.96 2.17
N SER A 35 16.80 1.70 1.42
CA SER A 35 17.09 0.38 0.89
C SER A 35 17.15 -0.53 2.10
N ARG A 36 15.98 -0.93 2.60
CA ARG A 36 15.84 -1.88 3.70
C ARG A 36 16.35 -3.17 3.12
N GLU A 37 17.61 -3.43 3.41
CA GLU A 37 18.29 -4.66 3.04
C GLU A 37 17.41 -5.83 3.45
N LYS A 38 17.21 -6.78 2.51
CA LYS A 38 16.31 -7.89 2.74
C LYS A 38 16.84 -8.71 3.92
N PRO A 39 15.96 -9.13 4.85
CA PRO A 39 16.41 -9.96 5.95
C PRO A 39 16.88 -11.32 5.42
N LEU A 40 17.99 -11.81 5.96
CA LEU A 40 18.52 -13.12 5.65
C LEU A 40 17.83 -14.18 6.51
N VAL A 41 17.24 -15.19 5.87
CA VAL A 41 16.57 -16.32 6.50
C VAL A 41 17.31 -17.61 6.15
N VAL A 42 17.59 -18.43 7.15
CA VAL A 42 18.27 -19.72 6.95
C VAL A 42 17.32 -20.85 7.30
N ALA A 43 17.10 -21.77 6.36
CA ALA A 43 16.25 -22.93 6.55
C ALA A 43 17.08 -24.22 6.51
N SER A 44 16.72 -25.18 7.37
CA SER A 44 17.48 -26.42 7.50
C SER A 44 17.25 -27.40 6.36
N TYR A 45 16.05 -27.45 5.78
CA TYR A 45 15.65 -28.45 4.78
C TYR A 45 14.95 -27.78 3.59
N SER A 46 15.09 -28.36 2.40
CA SER A 46 14.53 -27.86 1.13
C SER A 46 13.03 -27.66 1.15
N VAL A 47 12.25 -28.57 1.73
CA VAL A 47 10.79 -28.42 1.82
C VAL A 47 10.38 -27.13 2.54
N LEU A 48 11.17 -26.71 3.55
CA LEU A 48 10.93 -25.45 4.24
C LEU A 48 11.38 -24.25 3.41
N CYS A 49 12.42 -24.41 2.58
CA CYS A 49 12.84 -23.40 1.63
C CYS A 49 11.76 -23.11 0.59
N ASP A 50 11.19 -24.15 -0.01
CA ASP A 50 10.15 -24.03 -1.04
C ASP A 50 8.92 -23.31 -0.48
N LEU A 51 8.42 -23.78 0.68
CA LEU A 51 7.29 -23.17 1.36
C LEU A 51 7.56 -21.70 1.68
N THR A 52 8.73 -21.39 2.23
CA THR A 52 9.07 -20.01 2.62
C THR A 52 9.26 -19.12 1.39
N THR A 53 9.75 -19.65 0.28
CA THR A 53 9.90 -18.92 -0.99
C THR A 53 8.53 -18.57 -1.59
N GLU A 54 7.56 -19.49 -1.55
CA GLU A 54 6.19 -19.19 -1.99
C GLU A 54 5.52 -18.09 -1.16
N ILE A 55 5.77 -18.09 0.15
CA ILE A 55 5.17 -17.11 1.07
C ILE A 55 5.87 -15.74 0.94
N ALA A 56 7.19 -15.73 1.03
CA ALA A 56 7.98 -14.50 1.17
C ALA A 56 8.29 -13.85 -0.18
N GLN A 57 8.23 -14.60 -1.29
CA GLN A 57 8.52 -14.10 -2.64
C GLN A 57 9.86 -13.35 -2.67
N ASP A 58 9.84 -12.07 -3.05
CA ASP A 58 11.03 -11.22 -3.15
C ASP A 58 11.30 -10.40 -1.88
N THR A 59 10.63 -10.66 -0.75
CA THR A 59 10.77 -9.83 0.45
C THR A 59 11.96 -10.21 1.34
N ILE A 60 12.58 -11.37 1.12
CA ILE A 60 13.68 -11.90 1.94
C ILE A 60 14.81 -12.46 1.06
N ASP A 61 16.00 -12.61 1.64
CA ASP A 61 17.08 -13.42 1.07
C ASP A 61 17.18 -14.73 1.86
N MET A 62 17.39 -15.85 1.17
CA MET A 62 17.27 -17.19 1.74
C MET A 62 18.53 -18.04 1.53
N THR A 63 18.90 -18.81 2.54
CA THR A 63 19.95 -19.85 2.46
C THR A 63 19.39 -21.18 2.93
N CYS A 64 19.52 -22.22 2.10
CA CYS A 64 19.15 -23.59 2.44
C CYS A 64 20.39 -24.38 2.86
N LEU A 65 20.32 -25.07 4.01
CA LEU A 65 21.45 -25.86 4.51
C LEU A 65 21.46 -27.28 3.95
N ILE A 66 20.29 -27.85 3.65
CA ILE A 66 20.11 -29.20 3.13
C ILE A 66 19.11 -29.14 1.97
N GLU A 67 19.54 -29.62 0.81
CA GLU A 67 18.78 -29.73 -0.45
C GLU A 67 17.92 -30.99 -0.50
#